data_AF-A0A5B0QDL1-F1
#
_entry.id   AF-A0A5B0QDL1-F1
#
_cell.length_a   1.000
_cell.length_b   1.000
_cell.length_c   1.000
_cell.angle_alpha   90.00
_cell.angle_beta   90.00
_cell.angle_gamma   90.00
#
_symmetry.space_group_name_H-M   'P 1'
#
loop_
_entity.id
_entity.type
_entity.pdbx_description
1 polymer ?
#
loop_
_entity_poly.entity_id
_entity_poly.type
_entity_poly.pdbx_seq_one_letter_code
_entity_poly.pdbx_strand_id
1 'polypeptide(L)'
;MEIKTRIAEFLYQGINDWNVSPLLNLSLVDRTFAKICRPLNWKKLDLCGENLDRLKQLFDEVLPNQAPFVRQIDMRVFMCNLPLITYLEPSSSDREARIIEESYSTELSKILQVCKNVERLDAILEPAPLDDRGDLMGLYPPAKS
;
A
#
# COMPACT_ATOMS: atom_id res chain seq x y z
N MET A 1 -23.64 -20.72 -11.82
CA MET A 1 -22.84 -19.51 -11.52
C MET A 1 -23.11 -19.02 -10.10
N GLU A 2 -24.39 -18.94 -9.71
CA GLU A 2 -24.85 -18.50 -8.38
C GLU A 2 -24.17 -19.17 -7.17
N ILE A 3 -24.00 -20.50 -7.19
CA ILE A 3 -23.32 -21.21 -6.08
C ILE A 3 -21.86 -20.77 -5.92
N LYS A 4 -21.13 -20.60 -7.03
CA LYS A 4 -19.70 -20.18 -6.98
C LYS A 4 -19.58 -18.76 -6.43
N THR A 5 -20.50 -17.86 -6.78
CA THR A 5 -20.57 -16.51 -6.22
C THR A 5 -20.81 -16.55 -4.72
N ARG A 6 -21.80 -17.33 -4.27
CA ARG A 6 -22.10 -17.50 -2.84
C ARG A 6 -20.92 -18.06 -2.04
N ILE A 7 -20.18 -19.02 -2.61
CA ILE A 7 -18.96 -19.56 -1.97
C ILE A 7 -17.91 -18.45 -1.79
N ALA A 8 -17.66 -17.66 -2.83
CA ALA A 8 -16.69 -16.57 -2.77
C ALA A 8 -17.11 -15.47 -1.77
N GLU A 9 -18.39 -15.09 -1.75
CA GLU A 9 -18.92 -14.10 -0.80
C GLU A 9 -18.82 -14.59 0.65
N PHE A 10 -19.17 -15.86 0.89
CA PHE A 10 -19.04 -16.46 2.21
C PHE A 10 -17.58 -16.45 2.71
N LEU A 11 -16.64 -16.84 1.84
CA LEU A 11 -15.22 -16.78 2.18
C LEU A 11 -14.75 -15.35 2.43
N TYR A 12 -15.19 -14.38 1.62
CA TYR A 12 -14.83 -12.98 1.80
C TYR A 12 -15.30 -12.41 3.14
N GLN A 13 -16.51 -12.75 3.59
CA GLN A 13 -17.04 -12.32 4.88
C GLN A 13 -16.30 -12.94 6.08
N GLY A 14 -15.67 -14.11 5.88
CA GLY A 14 -14.91 -14.81 6.92
C GLY A 14 -13.44 -14.39 7.03
N ILE A 15 -12.93 -13.53 6.15
CA ILE A 15 -11.54 -13.05 6.22
C ILE A 15 -11.44 -11.98 7.31
N ASN A 16 -11.01 -12.40 8.50
CA ASN A 16 -10.79 -11.49 9.63
C ASN A 16 -9.32 -11.17 9.88
N ASP A 17 -8.35 -12.04 9.53
CA ASP A 17 -6.90 -11.76 9.68
C ASP A 17 -6.04 -12.75 8.88
N TRP A 18 -4.85 -12.29 8.45
CA TRP A 18 -4.10 -12.79 7.29
C TRP A 18 -3.16 -13.97 7.54
N ASN A 19 -3.06 -14.84 6.53
CA ASN A 19 -1.76 -15.39 6.06
C ASN A 19 -1.86 -16.03 4.66
N VAL A 20 -3.06 -16.45 4.23
CA VAL A 20 -3.35 -16.79 2.83
C VAL A 20 -4.81 -16.41 2.54
N SER A 21 -5.06 -15.51 1.59
CA SER A 21 -6.44 -15.18 1.20
C SER A 21 -7.10 -16.43 0.56
N PRO A 22 -8.14 -17.02 1.18
CA PRO A 22 -8.84 -18.18 0.61
C PRO A 22 -9.42 -17.88 -0.79
N LEU A 23 -9.70 -16.61 -1.07
CA LEU A 23 -10.17 -16.13 -2.37
C LEU A 23 -9.08 -16.15 -3.44
N LEU A 24 -7.81 -15.98 -3.07
CA LEU A 24 -6.70 -16.12 -3.99
C LEU A 24 -6.56 -17.58 -4.43
N ASN A 25 -6.60 -18.51 -3.46
CA ASN A 25 -6.59 -19.95 -3.75
C ASN A 25 -7.78 -20.35 -4.63
N LEU A 26 -8.97 -19.83 -4.31
CA LEU A 26 -10.17 -20.11 -5.09
C LEU A 26 -10.06 -19.59 -6.53
N SER A 27 -9.42 -18.43 -6.73
CA SER A 27 -9.17 -17.85 -8.06
C SER A 27 -8.35 -18.74 -8.97
N LEU A 28 -7.49 -19.61 -8.40
CA LEU A 28 -6.63 -20.52 -9.16
C LEU A 28 -7.35 -21.81 -9.58
N VAL A 29 -8.51 -22.12 -9.00
CA VAL A 29 -9.26 -23.35 -9.29
C VAL A 29 -9.79 -23.36 -10.73
N ASP A 30 -10.44 -22.28 -11.16
CA ASP A 30 -10.91 -22.13 -12.53
C ASP A 30 -11.16 -20.66 -12.92
N ARG A 31 -11.35 -20.42 -14.22
CA ARG A 31 -11.59 -19.08 -14.79
C ARG A 31 -12.85 -18.39 -14.26
N THR A 32 -13.87 -19.15 -13.86
CA THR A 32 -15.11 -18.59 -13.28
C THR A 32 -14.82 -18.04 -11.90
N PHE A 33 -14.12 -18.81 -11.06
CA PHE A 33 -13.70 -18.34 -9.75
C PHE A 33 -12.70 -17.18 -9.86
N ALA A 34 -11.77 -17.21 -10.80
CA ALA A 34 -10.88 -16.08 -11.07
C ALA A 34 -11.68 -14.79 -11.33
N LYS A 35 -12.73 -14.86 -12.16
CA LYS A 35 -13.57 -13.70 -12.48
C LYS A 35 -14.38 -13.21 -11.27
N ILE A 36 -14.93 -14.13 -10.48
CA ILE A 36 -15.75 -13.82 -9.30
C ILE A 36 -14.89 -13.24 -8.16
N CYS A 37 -13.72 -13.82 -7.91
CA CYS A 37 -12.87 -13.47 -6.77
C CYS A 37 -12.02 -12.22 -7.04
N ARG A 38 -11.71 -11.91 -8.31
CA ARG A 38 -10.92 -10.71 -8.68
C ARG A 38 -11.44 -9.42 -8.01
N PRO A 39 -12.73 -9.03 -8.11
CA PRO A 39 -13.21 -7.83 -7.44
C PRO A 39 -13.12 -7.90 -5.91
N LEU A 40 -13.23 -9.10 -5.32
CA LEU A 40 -13.14 -9.29 -3.88
C LEU A 40 -11.70 -9.19 -3.37
N ASN A 41 -10.76 -9.78 -4.09
CA ASN A 41 -9.32 -9.75 -3.78
C ASN A 41 -8.75 -8.33 -3.86
N TRP A 42 -9.23 -7.52 -4.79
CA TRP A 42 -8.74 -6.16 -5.02
C TRP A 42 -9.61 -5.08 -4.41
N LYS A 43 -10.64 -5.44 -3.63
CA LYS A 43 -11.54 -4.47 -2.99
C LYS A 43 -10.80 -3.56 -2.01
N LYS A 44 -9.80 -4.10 -1.31
CA LYS A 44 -8.95 -3.37 -0.36
C LYS A 44 -7.51 -3.44 -0.85
N LEU A 45 -6.88 -2.27 -1.00
CA LEU A 45 -5.48 -2.12 -1.33
C LEU A 45 -4.74 -1.67 -0.07
N ASP A 46 -3.81 -2.49 0.40
CA ASP A 46 -2.96 -2.15 1.54
C ASP A 46 -1.60 -1.66 1.04
N LEU A 47 -1.28 -0.41 1.35
CA LEU A 47 -0.01 0.26 1.06
C LEU A 47 0.84 0.42 2.31
N CYS A 48 0.43 -0.17 3.44
CA CYS A 48 1.15 -0.11 4.69
C CYS A 48 2.49 -0.86 4.61
N GLY A 49 3.60 -0.13 4.68
CA GLY A 49 4.95 -0.73 4.66
C GLY A 49 5.47 -1.04 3.26
N GLU A 50 4.81 -0.55 2.22
CA GLU A 50 5.33 -0.61 0.87
C GLU A 50 6.50 0.38 0.69
N ASN A 51 7.55 -0.05 -0.02
CA ASN A 51 8.67 0.81 -0.37
C ASN A 51 8.47 1.39 -1.78
N LEU A 52 9.31 2.35 -2.16
CA LEU A 52 9.19 3.05 -3.44
C LEU A 52 9.19 2.09 -4.66
N ASP A 53 10.05 1.07 -4.65
CA ASP A 53 10.14 0.12 -5.77
C ASP A 53 8.89 -0.72 -5.91
N ARG A 54 8.32 -1.16 -4.79
CA ARG A 54 7.04 -1.90 -4.79
C ARG A 54 5.86 -1.02 -5.19
N LEU A 55 5.85 0.25 -4.80
CA LEU A 55 4.82 1.19 -5.27
C LEU A 55 4.89 1.37 -6.79
N LYS A 56 6.10 1.51 -7.36
CA LYS A 56 6.30 1.57 -8.81
C LYS A 56 5.82 0.29 -9.49
N GLN A 57 6.22 -0.87 -8.98
CA GLN A 57 5.79 -2.15 -9.54
C GLN A 57 4.27 -2.32 -9.48
N LEU A 58 3.66 -1.97 -8.35
CA LEU A 58 2.21 -1.97 -8.18
C LEU A 58 1.54 -1.06 -9.22
N PHE A 59 2.07 0.14 -9.42
CA PHE A 59 1.55 1.10 -10.38
C PHE A 59 1.70 0.62 -11.83
N ASP A 60 2.86 0.10 -12.22
CA ASP A 60 3.15 -0.25 -13.61
C ASP A 60 2.53 -1.60 -14.02
N GLU A 61 2.55 -2.61 -13.15
CA GLU A 61 2.21 -3.99 -13.53
C GLU A 61 0.79 -4.40 -13.12
N VAL A 62 0.30 -3.87 -12.01
CA VAL A 62 -0.87 -4.42 -11.32
C VAL A 62 -2.08 -3.50 -11.45
N LEU A 63 -1.97 -2.25 -11.02
CA LEU A 63 -3.08 -1.30 -10.96
C LEU A 63 -3.80 -1.03 -12.28
N PRO A 64 -3.15 -1.02 -13.47
CA PRO A 64 -3.86 -0.79 -14.72
C PRO A 64 -5.02 -1.77 -14.93
N ASN A 65 -4.88 -2.98 -14.38
CA ASN A 65 -5.88 -4.04 -14.46
C ASN A 65 -6.79 -4.12 -13.24
N GLN A 66 -6.37 -3.62 -12.07
CA GLN A 66 -7.07 -3.89 -10.81
C GLN A 66 -7.71 -2.66 -10.18
N ALA A 67 -7.26 -1.46 -10.53
CA ALA A 67 -7.75 -0.20 -9.96
C ALA A 67 -9.28 -0.01 -10.03
N PRO A 68 -10.02 -0.48 -11.07
CA PRO A 68 -11.47 -0.39 -11.08
C PRO A 68 -12.17 -1.15 -9.95
N PHE A 69 -11.49 -2.10 -9.29
CA PHE A 69 -12.05 -2.90 -8.20
C PHE A 69 -11.72 -2.36 -6.81
N VAL A 70 -10.75 -1.44 -6.71
CA VAL A 70 -10.31 -0.87 -5.44
C VAL A 70 -11.38 0.06 -4.88
N ARG A 71 -11.84 -0.24 -3.65
CA ARG A 71 -12.83 0.55 -2.89
C ARG A 71 -12.25 1.12 -1.60
N GLN A 72 -11.25 0.46 -1.04
CA GLN A 72 -10.58 0.91 0.17
C GLN A 72 -9.07 0.93 -0.07
N ILE A 73 -8.43 2.01 0.39
CA ILE A 73 -6.97 2.10 0.46
C ILE A 73 -6.58 2.30 1.92
N ASP A 74 -5.68 1.47 2.40
CA ASP A 74 -5.02 1.66 3.69
C ASP A 74 -3.58 2.09 3.42
N MET A 75 -3.10 3.14 4.08
CA MET A 75 -1.75 3.63 3.92
C MET A 75 -1.14 4.03 5.26
N ARG A 76 0.18 3.84 5.38
CA ARG A 76 0.96 4.43 6.47
C ARG A 76 1.60 5.72 6.02
N VAL A 77 1.48 6.73 6.87
CA VAL A 77 2.19 8.00 6.74
C VAL A 77 3.09 8.12 7.95
N PHE A 78 4.40 8.07 7.73
CA PHE A 78 5.37 8.30 8.80
C PHE A 78 5.44 9.80 9.10
N MET A 79 5.41 10.17 10.39
CA MET A 79 5.46 11.57 10.80
C MET A 79 6.76 12.30 10.41
N CYS A 80 7.85 11.59 10.12
CA CYS A 80 9.06 12.19 9.54
C CYS A 80 8.85 12.80 8.15
N ASN A 81 7.76 12.41 7.46
CA ASN A 81 7.36 12.92 6.14
C ASN A 81 6.31 14.04 6.26
N LEU A 82 6.02 14.50 7.48
CA LEU A 82 5.26 15.72 7.67
C LEU A 82 6.27 16.85 7.84
N PRO A 83 6.06 18.01 7.20
CA PRO A 83 6.91 19.17 7.42
C PRO A 83 6.71 19.66 8.86
N LEU A 84 7.40 19.01 9.80
CA LEU A 84 7.66 19.57 11.11
C LEU A 84 8.54 20.77 10.83
N ILE A 85 7.99 21.94 11.09
CA ILE A 85 8.65 23.24 10.91
C ILE A 85 9.86 23.25 11.85
N THR A 86 11.00 22.72 11.40
CA THR A 86 12.27 22.83 12.10
C THR A 86 13.24 23.56 11.20
N TYR A 87 13.54 24.79 11.62
CA TYR A 87 14.47 25.76 11.05
C TYR A 87 15.94 25.30 11.16
N LEU A 88 16.26 24.09 10.69
CA LEU A 88 17.62 23.58 10.64
C LEU A 88 18.07 23.48 9.18
N GLU A 89 19.27 23.98 8.89
CA GLU A 89 19.87 23.87 7.56
C GLU A 89 20.00 22.39 7.20
N PRO A 90 19.44 21.95 6.06
CA PRO A 90 19.45 20.54 5.68
C PRO A 90 20.88 20.10 5.37
N SER A 91 21.34 19.08 6.06
CA SER A 91 22.54 18.31 5.73
C SER A 91 22.43 17.66 4.35
N SER A 92 23.52 17.12 3.80
CA SER A 92 23.48 16.37 2.52
C SER A 92 22.56 15.15 2.59
N SER A 93 22.52 14.47 3.74
CA SER A 93 21.57 13.37 4.00
C SER A 93 20.11 13.85 3.99
N ASP A 94 19.84 15.08 4.43
CA ASP A 94 18.48 15.66 4.41
C ASP A 94 18.01 16.01 2.98
N ARG A 95 18.93 16.16 2.03
CA ARG A 95 18.56 16.39 0.61
C ARG A 95 18.16 15.08 -0.08
N GLU A 96 18.96 14.03 0.09
CA GLU A 96 18.62 12.69 -0.43
C GLU A 96 17.30 12.19 0.17
N ALA A 97 17.10 12.49 1.44
CA ALA A 97 15.86 12.26 2.16
C ALA A 97 14.63 12.83 1.49
N ARG A 98 14.67 14.14 1.21
CA ARG A 98 13.58 14.84 0.55
C ARG A 98 13.29 14.30 -0.84
N ILE A 99 14.32 13.91 -1.61
CA ILE A 99 14.13 13.32 -2.95
C ILE A 99 13.38 12.00 -2.86
N ILE A 100 13.71 11.15 -1.89
CA ILE A 100 13.04 9.86 -1.68
C ILE A 100 11.59 10.09 -1.24
N GLU A 101 11.36 11.03 -0.33
CA GLU A 101 10.03 11.39 0.15
C GLU A 101 9.15 11.97 -0.96
N GLU A 102 9.67 12.91 -1.75
CA GLU A 102 8.99 13.48 -2.92
C GLU A 102 8.66 12.40 -3.95
N SER A 103 9.57 11.46 -4.19
CA SER A 103 9.35 10.32 -5.08
C SER A 103 8.24 9.41 -4.56
N TYR A 104 8.26 9.09 -3.27
CA TYR A 104 7.24 8.27 -2.63
C TYR A 104 5.86 8.92 -2.67
N SER A 105 5.79 10.21 -2.32
CA SER A 105 4.57 11.03 -2.41
C SER A 105 4.03 11.10 -3.84
N THR A 106 4.92 11.20 -4.83
CA THR A 106 4.56 11.22 -6.26
C THR A 106 3.94 9.89 -6.68
N GLU A 107 4.54 8.74 -6.31
CA GLU A 107 3.99 7.43 -6.66
C GLU A 107 2.65 7.17 -5.97
N LEU A 108 2.51 7.50 -4.67
CA LEU A 108 1.23 7.43 -3.98
C LEU A 108 0.16 8.28 -4.67
N SER A 109 0.51 9.51 -5.07
CA SER A 109 -0.40 10.41 -5.77
C SER A 109 -0.89 9.79 -7.10
N LYS A 110 0.00 9.14 -7.86
CA LYS A 110 -0.39 8.42 -9.08
C LYS A 110 -1.34 7.25 -8.80
N ILE A 111 -1.05 6.46 -7.77
CA ILE A 111 -1.90 5.34 -7.34
C ILE A 111 -3.31 5.83 -7.02
N LEU A 112 -3.41 6.90 -6.22
CA LEU A 112 -4.67 7.52 -5.85
C LEU A 112 -5.45 8.05 -7.07
N GLN A 113 -4.76 8.63 -8.06
CA GLN A 113 -5.38 9.12 -9.30
C GLN A 113 -5.97 8.01 -10.18
N VAL A 114 -5.36 6.83 -10.20
CA VAL A 114 -5.84 5.68 -10.99
C VAL A 114 -6.95 4.93 -10.28
N CYS A 115 -6.94 4.88 -8.95
CA CYS A 115 -7.96 4.24 -8.12
C CYS A 115 -9.21 5.13 -7.93
N LYS A 116 -9.93 5.43 -9.03
CA LYS A 116 -11.07 6.37 -9.05
C LYS A 116 -12.32 5.91 -8.28
N ASN A 117 -12.33 4.66 -7.88
CA ASN A 117 -13.49 3.96 -7.31
C ASN A 117 -13.42 3.82 -5.78
N VAL A 118 -12.43 4.47 -5.17
CA VAL A 118 -12.17 4.47 -3.74
C VAL A 118 -13.29 5.20 -3.00
N GLU A 119 -13.86 4.51 -2.02
CA GLU A 119 -14.92 4.98 -1.12
C GLU A 119 -14.36 5.27 0.27
N ARG A 120 -13.23 4.64 0.63
CA ARG A 120 -12.59 4.78 1.94
C ARG A 120 -11.07 4.86 1.82
N LEU A 121 -10.48 5.85 2.50
CA LEU A 121 -9.04 6.02 2.64
C LEU A 121 -8.72 6.05 4.13
N ASP A 122 -8.03 5.02 4.63
CA ASP A 122 -7.56 4.95 6.00
C ASP A 122 -6.06 5.28 6.01
N ALA A 123 -5.67 6.35 6.71
CA ALA A 123 -4.28 6.73 6.88
C ALA A 123 -3.86 6.53 8.34
N ILE A 124 -2.90 5.64 8.55
CA ILE A 124 -2.29 5.43 9.87
C ILE A 124 -1.06 6.32 9.97
N LEU A 125 -1.10 7.25 10.92
CA LEU A 125 0.06 8.06 11.27
C LEU A 125 0.92 7.27 12.25
N GLU A 126 2.10 6.84 11.81
CA GLU A 126 3.08 6.21 12.69
C GLU A 126 4.17 7.22 13.08
N PRO A 127 4.61 7.23 14.36
CA PRO A 127 5.80 7.96 14.75
C PRO A 127 6.98 7.46 13.93
N ALA A 128 7.97 8.33 13.68
CA ALA A 128 9.16 7.87 12.98
C ALA A 128 9.85 6.77 13.82
N PRO A 129 10.30 5.67 13.18
CA PRO A 129 11.04 4.63 13.90
C PRO A 129 12.28 5.25 14.55
N LEU A 130 12.71 4.71 15.69
CA LEU A 130 13.94 5.12 16.36
C LEU A 130 15.07 4.13 16.03
N ASP A 131 16.30 4.61 15.93
CA ASP A 131 17.49 3.77 15.80
C ASP A 131 17.88 3.19 17.18
N ASP A 132 18.94 2.38 17.21
CA ASP A 132 19.43 1.76 18.45
C ASP A 132 19.93 2.79 19.49
N ARG A 133 20.04 4.07 19.11
CA ARG A 133 20.46 5.19 19.96
C ARG A 133 19.28 6.03 20.43
N GLY A 134 18.07 5.76 19.93
CA GLY A 134 16.87 6.55 20.22
C GLY A 134 16.74 7.80 19.33
N ASP A 135 17.52 7.90 18.26
CA ASP A 135 17.40 8.96 17.26
C ASP A 135 16.37 8.56 16.19
N LEU A 136 15.67 9.52 15.60
CA LEU A 136 14.69 9.22 14.53
C LEU A 136 15.42 8.58 13.33
N MET A 137 15.13 7.31 13.06
CA MET A 137 15.48 6.69 11.78
C MET A 137 14.65 7.38 10.69
N GLY A 138 15.32 8.23 9.93
CA GLY A 138 14.88 8.45 8.55
C GLY A 138 14.82 7.09 7.84
N LEU A 139 13.94 6.95 6.84
CA LEU A 139 13.76 5.71 6.06
C LEU A 139 15.00 5.35 5.18
N TYR A 140 16.21 5.63 5.64
CA TYR A 140 17.45 5.49 4.91
C TYR A 140 18.18 4.21 5.30
N PRO A 141 18.76 3.48 4.34
CA PRO A 141 19.74 2.47 4.66
C PRO A 141 20.95 3.15 5.32
N PRO A 142 21.61 2.51 6.31
CA PRO A 142 22.81 3.08 6.91
C PRO A 142 23.87 3.27 5.82
N ALA A 143 24.50 4.45 5.82
CA ALA A 143 25.64 4.73 4.97
C ALA A 143 26.67 3.60 5.17
N LYS A 144 27.06 2.94 4.07
CA LYS A 144 28.14 1.95 4.11
C LYS A 144 29.42 2.66 4.52
N SER A 145 29.95 2.29 5.69
CA SER A 145 31.29 2.62 6.17
C SER A 145 32.37 2.03 5.28
#